data_AF-A0A939V0G7-F1
#
_entry.id   AF-A0A939V0G7-F1
#
_cell.length_a   1.000
_cell.length_b   1.000
_cell.length_c   1.000
_cell.angle_alpha   90.00
_cell.angle_beta   90.00
_cell.angle_gamma   90.00
#
_symmetry.space_group_name_H-M   'P 1'
#
loop_
_entity.id
_entity.type
_entity.pdbx_description
1 polymer ?
#
loop_
_entity_poly.entity_id
_entity_poly.type
_entity_poly.pdbx_seq_one_letter_code
_entity_poly.pdbx_strand_id
1 'polypeptide(L)'
;IINYYIMARVDIWWSSLTIAQKERIAAKAAEKEGNTDIDVRYPACTRWWNSITEERRQWIYDHCTDKHGLLLAKWKEGKSMSY
;
A
#
# COMPACT_ATOMS: atom_id res chain seq x y z
N ILE A 1 -9.48 8.23 23.18
CA ILE A 1 -9.85 6.80 22.99
C ILE A 1 -10.11 6.45 21.51
N ILE A 2 -10.53 7.41 20.66
CA ILE A 2 -10.86 7.13 19.25
C ILE A 2 -9.63 6.78 18.36
N ASN A 3 -8.44 7.33 18.65
CA ASN A 3 -7.26 7.13 17.78
C ASN A 3 -6.75 5.68 17.72
N TYR A 4 -6.72 4.93 18.83
CA TYR A 4 -6.18 3.58 18.85
C TYR A 4 -6.97 2.58 17.98
N TYR A 5 -8.29 2.72 17.91
CA TYR A 5 -9.15 1.84 17.09
C TYR A 5 -8.94 2.05 15.58
N ILE A 6 -8.68 3.29 15.17
CA ILE A 6 -8.44 3.64 13.77
C ILE A 6 -7.06 3.09 13.32
N MET A 7 -6.05 3.21 14.18
CA MET A 7 -4.70 2.69 13.92
C MET A 7 -4.67 1.17 13.73
N ALA A 8 -5.35 0.42 14.62
CA ALA A 8 -5.46 -1.03 14.50
C ALA A 8 -6.11 -1.44 13.17
N ARG A 9 -7.12 -0.71 12.70
CA ARG A 9 -7.80 -1.00 11.43
C ARG A 9 -6.86 -0.85 10.21
N VAL A 10 -5.99 0.16 10.21
CA VAL A 10 -5.03 0.42 9.12
C VAL A 10 -3.95 -0.65 9.03
N ASP A 11 -3.38 -1.07 10.16
CA ASP A 11 -2.36 -2.12 10.17
C ASP A 11 -2.95 -3.52 9.95
N ILE A 12 -4.20 -3.76 10.39
CA ILE A 12 -4.96 -4.98 10.05
C ILE A 12 -5.22 -5.03 8.54
N TRP A 13 -5.65 -3.92 7.94
CA TRP A 13 -5.81 -3.80 6.50
C TRP A 13 -4.52 -4.12 5.77
N TRP A 14 -3.40 -3.47 6.13
CA TRP A 14 -2.10 -3.75 5.52
C TRP A 14 -1.73 -5.22 5.64
N SER A 15 -1.92 -5.83 6.81
CA SER A 15 -1.61 -7.23 7.05
C SER A 15 -2.42 -8.17 6.16
N SER A 16 -3.69 -7.84 5.90
CA SER A 16 -4.60 -8.62 5.03
C SER A 16 -4.25 -8.59 3.54
N LEU A 17 -3.42 -7.64 3.09
CA LEU A 17 -3.01 -7.54 1.69
C LEU A 17 -2.06 -8.67 1.29
N THR A 18 -2.16 -9.12 0.03
CA THR A 18 -1.17 -10.01 -0.57
C THR A 18 0.18 -9.32 -0.71
N ILE A 19 1.26 -10.09 -0.85
CA ILE A 19 2.60 -9.55 -1.08
C ILE A 19 2.61 -8.60 -2.28
N ALA A 20 2.06 -9.02 -3.43
CA ALA A 20 2.01 -8.18 -4.63
C ALA A 20 1.25 -6.86 -4.43
N GLN A 21 0.20 -6.86 -3.60
CA GLN A 21 -0.53 -5.63 -3.26
C GLN A 21 0.32 -4.69 -2.40
N LYS A 22 1.02 -5.24 -1.38
CA LYS A 22 1.92 -4.47 -0.51
C LYS A 22 3.05 -3.82 -1.31
N GLU A 23 3.72 -4.60 -2.16
CA GLU A 23 4.81 -4.12 -3.01
C GLU A 23 4.33 -3.02 -3.97
N ARG A 24 3.15 -3.19 -4.58
CA ARG A 24 2.59 -2.19 -5.50
C ARG A 24 2.22 -0.88 -4.81
N ILE A 25 1.62 -0.95 -3.61
CA ILE A 25 1.27 0.24 -2.84
C ILE A 25 2.54 0.99 -2.42
N ALA A 26 3.54 0.26 -1.93
CA ALA A 26 4.83 0.84 -1.58
C ALA A 26 5.50 1.50 -2.80
N ALA A 27 5.53 0.82 -3.96
CA ALA A 27 6.09 1.38 -5.20
C ALA A 27 5.41 2.68 -5.62
N LYS A 28 4.08 2.72 -5.61
CA LYS A 28 3.34 3.94 -5.97
C LYS A 28 3.51 5.06 -4.96
N ALA A 29 3.59 4.73 -3.67
CA ALA A 29 3.84 5.72 -2.63
C ALA A 29 5.25 6.34 -2.79
N ALA A 30 6.25 5.49 -3.06
CA ALA A 30 7.63 5.89 -3.31
C ALA A 30 7.77 6.76 -4.58
N GLU A 31 7.12 6.36 -5.68
CA GLU A 31 7.06 7.15 -6.93
C GLU A 31 6.46 8.53 -6.71
N LYS A 32 5.36 8.63 -5.95
CA LYS A 32 4.71 9.92 -5.65
C LYS A 32 5.59 10.84 -4.80
N GLU A 33 6.50 10.29 -4.03
CA GLU A 33 7.47 11.03 -3.22
C GLU A 33 8.75 11.39 -3.99
N GLY A 34 8.86 10.98 -5.25
CA GLY A 34 10.09 11.13 -6.04
C GLY A 34 11.25 10.29 -5.52
N ASN A 35 10.96 9.31 -4.66
CA ASN A 35 11.95 8.46 -4.03
C ASN A 35 11.93 7.07 -4.69
N THR A 36 12.66 6.93 -5.79
CA THR A 36 12.74 5.67 -6.55
C THR A 36 13.71 4.65 -5.95
N ASP A 37 14.46 5.04 -4.91
CA ASP A 37 15.53 4.22 -4.33
C ASP A 37 15.03 3.31 -3.19
N ILE A 38 13.75 3.39 -2.85
CA ILE A 38 13.16 2.50 -1.84
C ILE A 38 13.03 1.10 -2.42
N ASP A 39 13.60 0.11 -1.74
CA ASP A 39 13.30 -1.30 -2.02
C ASP A 39 11.85 -1.60 -1.60
N VAL A 40 11.01 -1.77 -2.62
CA VAL A 40 9.56 -1.98 -2.48
C VAL A 40 9.19 -3.47 -2.50
N ARG A 41 10.16 -4.39 -2.52
CA ARG A 41 9.90 -5.83 -2.46
C ARG A 41 9.64 -6.29 -1.05
N TYR A 42 8.90 -7.38 -0.87
CA TYR A 42 8.74 -7.99 0.43
C TYR A 42 10.06 -8.64 0.90
N PRO A 43 10.49 -8.46 2.17
CA PRO A 43 9.79 -7.81 3.28
C PRO A 43 10.06 -6.30 3.43
N ALA A 44 10.88 -5.69 2.57
CA ALA A 44 11.26 -4.29 2.64
C ALA A 44 10.06 -3.32 2.60
N CYS A 45 9.05 -3.58 1.77
CA CYS A 45 7.81 -2.78 1.76
C CYS A 45 7.07 -2.78 3.11
N THR A 46 7.13 -3.88 3.87
CA THR A 46 6.52 -3.95 5.20
C THR A 46 7.36 -3.23 6.24
N ARG A 47 8.70 -3.27 6.12
CA ARG A 47 9.58 -2.44 6.96
C ARG A 47 9.37 -0.95 6.70
N TRP A 48 9.25 -0.56 5.44
CA TRP A 48 8.90 0.80 5.05
C TRP A 48 7.55 1.23 5.64
N TRP A 49 6.51 0.39 5.50
CA TRP A 49 5.20 0.64 6.10
C TRP A 49 5.26 0.91 7.61
N ASN A 50 6.05 0.13 8.33
CA ASN A 50 6.23 0.30 9.78
C ASN A 50 7.10 1.52 10.15
N SER A 51 7.87 2.06 9.20
CA SER A 51 8.76 3.21 9.42
C SER A 51 8.10 4.56 9.14
N ILE A 52 7.04 4.59 8.33
CA ILE A 52 6.32 5.82 8.00
C ILE A 52 5.37 6.25 9.14
N THR A 53 5.06 7.55 9.17
CA THR A 53 4.18 8.11 10.20
C THR A 53 2.77 7.54 10.13
N GLU A 54 2.07 7.56 11.25
CA GLU A 54 0.67 7.11 11.35
C GLU A 54 -0.25 7.88 10.41
N GLU A 55 -0.12 9.21 10.35
CA GLU A 55 -0.87 10.05 9.42
C GLU A 55 -0.63 9.64 7.96
N ARG A 56 0.60 9.25 7.62
CA ARG A 56 0.93 8.78 6.27
C ARG A 56 0.27 7.44 5.98
N ARG A 57 0.31 6.49 6.92
CA ARG A 57 -0.39 5.20 6.80
C ARG A 57 -1.90 5.40 6.63
N GLN A 58 -2.50 6.28 7.43
CA GLN A 58 -3.92 6.63 7.31
C GLN A 58 -4.24 7.24 5.95
N TRP A 59 -3.43 8.19 5.46
CA TRP A 59 -3.62 8.78 4.14
C TRP A 59 -3.53 7.75 3.01
N ILE A 60 -2.56 6.81 3.08
CA ILE A 60 -2.43 5.73 2.09
C ILE A 60 -3.64 4.80 2.16
N TYR A 61 -4.04 4.42 3.37
CA TYR A 61 -5.23 3.60 3.60
C TYR A 61 -6.47 4.27 3.01
N ASP A 62 -6.75 5.53 3.34
CA ASP A 62 -7.90 6.27 2.81
C ASP A 62 -7.82 6.42 1.29
N HIS A 63 -6.63 6.74 0.74
CA HIS A 63 -6.45 6.84 -0.70
C HIS A 63 -6.69 5.51 -1.44
N CYS A 64 -6.34 4.39 -0.81
CA CYS A 64 -6.54 3.06 -1.38
C CYS A 64 -7.94 2.49 -1.13
N THR A 65 -8.71 3.05 -0.19
CA THR A 65 -10.00 2.51 0.25
C THR A 65 -11.21 3.44 0.04
N ASP A 66 -11.02 4.74 -0.20
CA ASP A 66 -12.12 5.72 -0.32
C ASP A 66 -12.63 5.93 -1.78
N LYS A 67 -13.94 6.20 -1.87
CA LYS A 67 -14.82 6.57 -3.00
C LYS A 67 -15.08 5.66 -4.20
N HIS A 68 -14.36 4.55 -4.41
CA HIS A 68 -14.77 3.56 -5.43
C HIS A 68 -14.57 2.08 -5.04
N GLY A 69 -14.44 1.75 -3.75
CA GLY A 69 -14.52 0.37 -3.22
C GLY A 69 -13.45 -0.64 -3.66
N LEU A 70 -12.77 -0.40 -4.78
CA LEU A 70 -11.74 -1.24 -5.38
C LEU A 70 -10.91 -0.38 -6.35
N LEU A 71 -9.77 0.16 -5.93
CA LEU A 71 -8.77 0.68 -6.89
C LEU A 71 -7.49 -0.16 -6.89
N LEU A 72 -7.68 -1.47 -7.04
CA LEU A 72 -6.80 -2.33 -7.83
C LEU A 72 -7.44 -2.70 -9.18
N ALA A 73 -8.34 -1.85 -9.71
CA ALA A 73 -8.80 -1.91 -11.09
C ALA A 73 -7.70 -1.46 -12.07
N LYS A 74 -6.60 -2.20 -12.10
CA LYS A 74 -5.71 -2.41 -13.25
C LYS A 74 -4.88 -3.64 -12.92
N TRP A 75 -5.54 -4.79 -12.96
CA TRP A 75 -4.98 -6.02 -13.48
C TRP A 75 -6.11 -6.90 -14.00
N LYS A 76 -6.17 -7.07 -15.32
CA LYS A 76 -6.71 -8.30 -15.90
C LYS A 76 -5.56 -9.29 -15.86
N GLU A 77 -5.74 -10.39 -15.14
CA GLU A 77 -4.96 -11.60 -15.33
C GLU A 77 -5.01 -11.96 -16.82
N GLY A 78 -3.90 -11.84 -17.54
CA GLY A 78 -3.85 -12.24 -18.96
C GLY A 78 -3.28 -11.26 -20.00
N LYS A 79 -2.48 -10.24 -19.66
CA LYS A 79 -1.54 -9.69 -20.65
C LYS A 79 -0.17 -10.32 -20.50
N SER A 80 -0.02 -11.49 -21.11
CA SER A 80 1.26 -12.00 -21.60
C SER A 80 1.93 -10.90 -22.43
N MET A 81 3.17 -10.52 -22.08
CA MET A 81 4.03 -9.87 -23.07
C MET A 81 4.22 -10.87 -24.21
N SER A 82 3.58 -10.62 -25.35
CA SER A 82 4.07 -11.13 -26.62
C SER A 82 5.25 -10.25 -27.02
N TYR A 83 6.42 -10.89 -27.17
CA TYR A 83 7.63 -10.33 -27.79
C TYR A 83 7.34 -9.79 -29.19
#